data_AF-A0A534HW38-F1
#
_entry.id   AF-A0A534HW38-F1
#
_cell.length_a   1.000
_cell.length_b   1.000
_cell.length_c   1.000
_cell.angle_alpha   90.00
_cell.angle_beta   90.00
_cell.angle_gamma   90.00
#
_symmetry.space_group_name_H-M   'P 1'
#
loop_
_entity.id
_entity.type
_entity.pdbx_description
1 polymer ?
#
loop_
_entity_poly.entity_id
_entity_poly.type
_entity_poly.pdbx_seq_one_letter_code
_entity_poly.pdbx_strand_id
1 'polypeptide(L)'
;MGGPTGPPFGAPSTPWPYWPPPPPKRKKTWVLVIVAVVIVAFIVLGASVAFLSTQSRATFVRIDKSGASGNSMFFNVTIRTSGSAIDMDHLHVYLRSLRLGATFDNAVYYNVDRIPGGTEFVWNVDIQIDPLDEPSFTYVFTVEVNGSQTDSSTVS
;
A
#
# COMPACT_ATOMS: atom_id res chain seq x y z
N MET A 1 -71.83 -13.17 -83.96
CA MET A 1 -70.79 -14.18 -84.33
C MET A 1 -69.46 -13.46 -84.46
N GLY A 2 -68.45 -13.93 -83.71
CA GLY A 2 -67.01 -13.61 -83.84
C GLY A 2 -66.59 -12.19 -83.43
N GLY A 3 -65.69 -11.94 -82.50
CA GLY A 3 -64.87 -12.72 -81.57
C GLY A 3 -64.07 -11.71 -80.72
N PRO A 4 -63.66 -12.00 -79.47
CA PRO A 4 -62.88 -11.04 -78.71
C PRO A 4 -61.45 -10.96 -79.24
N THR A 5 -61.05 -9.76 -79.63
CA THR A 5 -59.67 -9.36 -79.91
C THR A 5 -58.82 -9.56 -78.65
N GLY A 6 -57.80 -10.42 -78.73
CA GLY A 6 -56.85 -10.64 -77.65
C GLY A 6 -56.03 -9.37 -77.31
N PRO A 7 -55.50 -9.25 -76.09
CA PRO A 7 -54.65 -8.12 -75.73
C PRO A 7 -53.27 -8.23 -76.40
N PRO A 8 -52.71 -7.16 -76.97
CA PRO A 8 -51.35 -7.17 -77.44
C PRO A 8 -50.37 -7.02 -76.26
N PHE A 9 -49.50 -8.02 -76.13
CA PHE A 9 -48.14 -8.02 -75.61
C PHE A 9 -47.68 -6.82 -74.76
N GLY A 10 -47.36 -7.11 -73.49
CA GLY A 10 -46.74 -6.18 -72.55
C GLY A 10 -45.33 -5.74 -72.98
N ALA A 11 -45.04 -4.46 -72.76
CA ALA A 11 -43.69 -3.92 -72.75
C ALA A 11 -43.08 -4.08 -71.33
N PRO A 12 -41.77 -4.37 -71.18
CA PRO A 12 -41.16 -4.50 -69.87
C PRO A 12 -40.96 -3.13 -69.21
N SER A 13 -41.45 -2.98 -67.98
CA SER A 13 -41.24 -1.78 -67.15
C SER A 13 -39.86 -1.78 -66.47
N THR A 14 -38.99 -0.87 -66.94
CA THR A 14 -37.95 -0.08 -66.25
C THR A 14 -36.81 -0.76 -65.46
N PRO A 15 -35.53 -0.40 -65.71
CA PRO A 15 -34.41 -0.75 -64.83
C PRO A 15 -34.34 0.22 -63.65
N TRP A 16 -34.35 -0.29 -62.42
CA TRP A 16 -34.11 0.52 -61.23
C TRP A 16 -32.63 0.95 -61.14
N PRO A 17 -32.32 2.19 -60.71
CA PRO A 17 -30.94 2.63 -60.54
C PRO A 17 -30.30 1.97 -59.32
N TYR A 18 -29.16 1.32 -59.54
CA TYR A 18 -28.36 0.67 -58.50
C TYR A 18 -27.67 1.73 -57.63
N TRP A 19 -28.08 1.86 -56.37
CA TRP A 19 -27.36 2.68 -55.38
C TRP A 19 -26.18 1.89 -54.81
N PRO A 20 -24.95 2.44 -54.80
CA PRO A 20 -23.82 1.75 -54.22
C PRO A 20 -24.01 1.58 -52.70
N PRO A 21 -23.56 0.46 -52.12
CA PRO A 21 -23.68 0.21 -50.69
C PRO A 21 -22.89 1.26 -49.89
N PRO A 22 -23.38 1.67 -48.71
CA PRO A 22 -22.68 2.63 -47.87
C PRO A 22 -21.30 2.09 -47.46
N PRO A 23 -20.27 2.95 -47.39
CA PRO A 23 -18.92 2.51 -47.03
C PRO A 23 -18.88 1.86 -45.64
N PRO A 24 -18.06 0.83 -45.44
CA PRO A 24 -17.99 0.12 -44.17
C PRO A 24 -17.48 1.06 -43.07
N LYS A 25 -18.31 1.28 -42.04
CA LYS A 25 -17.94 2.08 -40.86
C LYS A 25 -16.80 1.35 -40.13
N ARG A 26 -15.59 1.94 -40.08
CA ARG A 26 -14.50 1.44 -39.22
C ARG A 26 -15.00 1.35 -37.78
N LYS A 27 -15.04 0.14 -37.23
CA LYS A 27 -15.56 -0.11 -35.89
C LYS A 27 -14.67 0.61 -34.87
N LYS A 28 -15.27 1.57 -34.14
CA LYS A 28 -14.63 2.31 -33.02
C LYS A 28 -14.25 1.42 -31.82
N THR A 29 -14.38 0.09 -31.97
CA THR A 29 -14.07 -0.93 -30.96
C THR A 29 -12.66 -0.79 -30.41
N TRP A 30 -11.66 -0.48 -31.25
CA TRP A 30 -10.28 -0.28 -30.77
C TRP A 30 -10.13 0.91 -29.81
N VAL A 31 -10.86 2.01 -30.06
CA VAL A 31 -10.86 3.17 -29.16
C VAL A 31 -11.52 2.82 -27.84
N LEU A 32 -12.62 2.08 -27.87
CA LEU A 32 -13.30 1.60 -26.66
C LEU A 32 -12.43 0.63 -25.85
N VAL A 33 -11.67 -0.23 -26.51
CA VAL A 33 -10.71 -1.14 -25.86
C VAL A 33 -9.60 -0.35 -25.19
N ILE A 34 -9.01 0.64 -25.87
CA ILE A 34 -7.95 1.50 -25.28
C ILE A 34 -8.50 2.27 -24.08
N VAL A 35 -9.69 2.86 -24.20
CA VAL A 35 -10.35 3.58 -23.11
C VAL A 35 -10.61 2.64 -21.92
N ALA A 36 -11.10 1.43 -22.16
CA ALA A 36 -11.32 0.44 -21.11
C ALA A 36 -10.02 0.05 -20.39
N VAL A 37 -8.92 -0.17 -21.13
CA VAL A 37 -7.60 -0.49 -20.56
C VAL A 37 -7.08 0.67 -19.71
N VAL A 38 -7.22 1.91 -20.18
CA VAL A 38 -6.81 3.10 -19.41
C VAL A 38 -7.63 3.23 -18.13
N ILE A 39 -8.94 3.07 -18.20
CA ILE A 39 -9.81 3.10 -17.01
C ILE A 39 -9.40 2.02 -16.01
N VAL A 40 -9.18 0.78 -16.47
CA VAL A 40 -8.73 -0.32 -15.60
C VAL A 40 -7.37 0.00 -14.98
N ALA A 41 -6.42 0.53 -15.76
CA ALA A 41 -5.11 0.93 -15.23
C ALA A 41 -5.25 2.02 -14.15
N PHE A 42 -6.10 3.03 -14.36
CA PHE A 42 -6.38 4.06 -13.37
C PHE A 42 -7.05 3.51 -12.10
N ILE A 43 -7.99 2.57 -12.23
CA ILE A 43 -8.64 1.94 -11.08
C ILE A 43 -7.63 1.11 -10.30
N VAL A 44 -6.79 0.32 -10.96
CA VAL A 44 -5.76 -0.51 -10.32
C VAL A 44 -4.74 0.37 -9.61
N LEU A 45 -4.24 1.42 -10.27
CA LEU A 45 -3.31 2.36 -9.66
C LEU A 45 -3.95 3.11 -8.48
N GLY A 46 -5.17 3.60 -8.64
CA GLY A 46 -5.90 4.30 -7.58
C GLY A 46 -6.19 3.41 -6.37
N ALA A 47 -6.63 2.18 -6.60
CA ALA A 47 -6.86 1.19 -5.54
C ALA A 47 -5.55 0.80 -4.83
N SER A 48 -4.45 0.68 -5.57
CA SER A 48 -3.13 0.36 -4.99
C SER A 48 -2.61 1.49 -4.10
N VAL A 49 -2.76 2.75 -4.52
CA VAL A 49 -2.38 3.92 -3.72
C VAL A 49 -3.25 4.03 -2.46
N ALA A 50 -4.58 3.81 -2.59
CA ALA A 50 -5.49 3.79 -1.45
C ALA A 50 -5.20 2.63 -0.49
N PHE A 51 -4.80 1.47 -1.00
CA PHE A 51 -4.40 0.33 -0.18
C PHE A 51 -3.10 0.61 0.60
N LEU A 52 -2.11 1.21 -0.05
CA LEU A 52 -0.87 1.61 0.63
C LEU A 52 -1.11 2.71 1.67
N SER A 53 -2.05 3.63 1.41
CA SER A 53 -2.41 4.67 2.39
C SER A 53 -3.24 4.14 3.57
N THR A 54 -3.82 2.95 3.48
CA THR A 54 -4.63 2.37 4.56
C THR A 54 -3.84 1.44 5.48
N GLN A 55 -2.69 0.92 5.04
CA GLN A 55 -1.82 0.13 5.90
C GLN A 55 -1.19 1.00 7.00
N SER A 56 -1.50 0.72 8.27
CA SER A 56 -0.83 1.35 9.40
C SER A 56 0.64 0.93 9.45
N ARG A 57 1.53 1.89 9.65
CA ARG A 57 2.98 1.66 9.79
C ARG A 57 3.54 2.54 10.88
N ALA A 58 4.62 2.08 11.52
CA ALA A 58 5.41 2.84 12.47
C ALA A 58 6.89 2.77 12.07
N THR A 59 7.59 3.89 12.17
CA THR A 59 9.01 4.02 11.82
C THR A 59 9.74 4.83 12.88
N PHE A 60 11.00 4.49 13.14
CA PHE A 60 11.83 5.27 14.04
C PHE A 60 12.24 6.59 13.36
N VAL A 61 11.99 7.70 14.04
CA VAL A 61 12.48 9.02 13.61
C VAL A 61 13.82 9.30 14.27
N ARG A 62 13.93 9.00 15.56
CA ARG A 62 15.13 9.22 16.36
C ARG A 62 15.15 8.27 17.55
N ILE A 63 16.34 7.84 17.94
CA ILE A 63 16.56 7.06 19.16
C ILE A 63 17.69 7.73 19.91
N ASP A 64 17.37 8.34 21.04
CA ASP A 64 18.34 9.05 21.88
C ASP A 64 18.68 8.17 23.09
N LYS A 65 19.96 7.80 23.23
CA LYS A 65 20.49 7.14 24.42
C LYS A 65 20.56 8.17 25.55
N SER A 66 19.67 8.06 26.55
CA SER A 66 19.53 9.08 27.60
C SER A 66 20.46 8.84 28.80
N GLY A 67 21.05 7.65 28.90
CA GLY A 67 22.09 7.31 29.86
C GLY A 67 21.81 6.02 30.62
N ALA A 68 22.77 5.60 31.46
CA ALA A 68 22.64 4.45 32.33
C ALA A 68 22.25 4.85 33.76
N SER A 69 21.44 4.03 34.42
CA SER A 69 21.23 4.09 35.88
C SER A 69 21.08 2.68 36.44
N GLY A 70 21.91 2.36 37.44
CA GLY A 70 22.00 0.98 37.96
C GLY A 70 22.39 0.02 36.83
N ASN A 71 21.58 -1.01 36.64
CA ASN A 71 21.79 -2.02 35.59
C ASN A 71 20.94 -1.77 34.34
N SER A 72 20.33 -0.58 34.19
CA SER A 72 19.49 -0.24 33.05
C SER A 72 20.12 0.85 32.18
N MET A 73 20.00 0.69 30.87
CA MET A 73 20.21 1.74 29.88
C MET A 73 18.85 2.31 29.45
N PHE A 74 18.73 3.64 29.42
CA PHE A 74 17.49 4.33 29.08
C PHE A 74 17.58 4.94 27.68
N PHE A 75 16.44 4.94 26.98
CA PHE A 75 16.29 5.50 25.64
C PHE A 75 15.01 6.29 25.52
N ASN A 76 15.09 7.41 24.80
CA ASN A 76 13.93 8.12 24.30
C ASN A 76 13.79 7.81 22.80
N VAL A 77 12.74 7.07 22.45
CA VAL A 77 12.48 6.59 21.10
C VAL A 77 11.37 7.42 20.49
N THR A 78 11.70 8.23 19.48
CA THR A 78 10.70 8.97 18.71
C THR A 78 10.21 8.10 17.55
N ILE A 79 8.91 7.84 17.52
CA ILE A 79 8.26 7.03 16.50
C ILE A 79 7.26 7.89 15.75
N ARG A 80 7.21 7.74 14.43
CA ARG A 80 6.18 8.32 13.57
C ARG A 80 5.31 7.22 12.99
N THR A 81 4.00 7.40 13.10
CA THR A 81 3.01 6.54 12.44
C THR A 81 2.60 7.11 11.09
N SER A 82 2.17 6.23 10.20
CA SER A 82 1.56 6.60 8.92
C SER A 82 0.48 5.59 8.55
N GLY A 83 -0.39 5.98 7.60
CA GLY A 83 -1.52 5.16 7.18
C GLY A 83 -2.73 5.30 8.10
N SER A 84 -3.42 4.19 8.39
CA SER A 84 -4.54 4.19 9.32
C SER A 84 -4.06 4.17 10.79
N ALA A 85 -5.01 4.38 11.72
CA ALA A 85 -4.71 4.30 13.15
C ALA A 85 -4.16 2.90 13.52
N ILE A 86 -3.31 2.87 14.53
CA ILE A 86 -2.84 1.62 15.15
C ILE A 86 -3.64 1.46 16.45
N ASP A 87 -4.36 0.36 16.57
CA ASP A 87 -5.16 0.05 17.77
C ASP A 87 -4.26 -0.42 18.93
N MET A 88 -4.83 -0.49 20.13
CA MET A 88 -4.13 -0.91 21.36
C MET A 88 -3.51 -2.31 21.18
N ASP A 89 -2.32 -2.55 21.72
CA ASP A 89 -1.57 -3.82 21.63
C ASP A 89 -1.13 -4.24 20.20
N HIS A 90 -1.31 -3.39 19.20
CA HIS A 90 -0.88 -3.68 17.83
C HIS A 90 0.48 -3.06 17.47
N LEU A 91 1.02 -2.18 18.31
CA LEU A 91 2.36 -1.61 18.15
C LEU A 91 3.29 -2.22 19.21
N HIS A 92 4.32 -2.92 18.75
CA HIS A 92 5.38 -3.46 19.60
C HIS A 92 6.72 -2.84 19.26
N VAL A 93 7.49 -2.48 20.29
CA VAL A 93 8.91 -2.14 20.17
C VAL A 93 9.71 -3.19 20.90
N TYR A 94 10.54 -3.92 20.17
CA TYR A 94 11.51 -4.85 20.71
C TYR A 94 12.84 -4.13 20.84
N LEU A 95 13.45 -4.23 22.00
CA LEU A 95 14.78 -3.71 22.29
C LEU A 95 15.66 -4.88 22.73
N ARG A 96 16.81 -5.04 22.07
CA ARG A 96 17.82 -6.03 22.43
C ARG A 96 19.13 -5.33 22.75
N SER A 97 19.74 -5.67 23.88
CA SER A 97 21.09 -5.26 24.22
C SER A 97 22.04 -6.41 23.83
N LEU A 98 23.06 -6.09 23.04
CA LEU A 98 24.04 -7.04 22.54
C LEU A 98 25.39 -6.72 23.15
N ARG A 99 26.06 -7.74 23.69
CA ARG A 99 27.46 -7.66 24.16
C ARG A 99 28.29 -8.63 23.36
N LEU A 100 29.32 -8.11 22.68
CA LEU A 100 30.20 -8.91 21.80
C LEU A 100 29.42 -9.72 20.75
N GLY A 101 28.31 -9.17 20.24
CA GLY A 101 27.46 -9.80 19.23
C GLY A 101 26.44 -10.81 19.76
N ALA A 102 26.44 -11.13 21.06
CA ALA A 102 25.45 -12.00 21.70
C ALA A 102 24.39 -11.18 22.44
N THR A 103 23.15 -11.65 22.44
CA THR A 103 22.08 -11.02 23.23
C THR A 103 22.37 -11.16 24.72
N PHE A 104 22.46 -10.03 25.40
CA PHE A 104 22.56 -9.94 26.85
C PHE A 104 21.17 -9.86 27.48
N ASP A 105 20.31 -9.00 26.95
CA ASP A 105 18.92 -8.87 27.37
C ASP A 105 17.98 -8.55 26.18
N ASN A 106 16.68 -8.79 26.38
CA ASN A 106 15.62 -8.53 25.40
C ASN A 106 14.35 -8.06 26.11
N ALA A 107 13.84 -6.89 25.72
CA ALA A 107 12.64 -6.29 26.25
C ALA A 107 11.60 -6.05 25.14
N VAL A 108 10.33 -6.18 25.48
CA VAL A 108 9.20 -5.92 24.57
C VAL A 108 8.28 -4.89 25.20
N TYR A 109 8.01 -3.84 24.44
CA TYR A 109 7.14 -2.74 24.83
C TYR A 109 5.91 -2.74 23.93
N TYR A 110 4.73 -2.74 24.52
CA TYR A 110 3.46 -2.69 23.80
C TYR A 110 2.73 -1.39 24.12
N ASN A 111 2.06 -0.85 23.11
CA ASN A 111 1.33 0.39 23.28
C ASN A 111 -0.05 0.11 23.86
N VAL A 112 -0.44 0.86 24.88
CA VAL A 112 -1.73 0.69 25.58
C VAL A 112 -2.83 1.63 25.06
N ASP A 113 -2.49 2.50 24.10
CA ASP A 113 -3.39 3.49 23.53
C ASP A 113 -3.70 3.22 22.05
N ARG A 114 -4.72 3.90 21.53
CA ARG A 114 -4.94 3.97 20.09
C ARG A 114 -4.14 5.13 19.51
N ILE A 115 -3.23 4.86 18.58
CA ILE A 115 -2.38 5.89 17.96
C ILE A 115 -2.94 6.29 16.60
N PRO A 116 -3.29 7.57 16.38
CA PRO A 116 -3.70 8.02 15.06
C PRO A 116 -2.56 7.91 14.04
N GLY A 117 -2.89 7.60 12.78
CA GLY A 117 -1.92 7.65 11.69
C GLY A 117 -1.42 9.08 11.44
N GLY A 118 -0.15 9.23 11.05
CA GLY A 118 0.46 10.54 10.79
C GLY A 118 0.91 11.28 12.07
N THR A 119 0.96 10.59 13.20
CA THR A 119 1.34 11.17 14.50
C THR A 119 2.79 10.84 14.82
N GLU A 120 3.46 11.76 15.51
CA GLU A 120 4.77 11.51 16.11
C GLU A 120 4.64 11.56 17.63
N PHE A 121 5.29 10.62 18.30
CA PHE A 121 5.30 10.55 19.76
C PHE A 121 6.64 10.00 20.25
N VAL A 122 6.93 10.27 21.51
CA VAL A 122 8.14 9.79 22.19
C VAL A 122 7.76 8.68 23.13
N TRP A 123 8.51 7.59 23.09
CA TRP A 123 8.37 6.46 23.97
C TRP A 123 9.66 6.24 24.75
N ASN A 124 9.58 6.30 26.07
CA ASN A 124 10.71 6.02 26.94
C ASN A 124 10.75 4.51 27.22
N VAL A 125 11.90 3.90 26.96
CA VAL A 125 12.13 2.47 27.14
C VAL A 125 13.49 2.25 27.81
N ASP A 126 13.65 1.12 28.48
CA ASP A 126 14.92 0.73 29.07
C ASP A 126 15.27 -0.72 28.78
N ILE A 127 16.51 -1.10 29.07
CA ILE A 127 16.95 -2.49 28.94
C ILE A 127 18.10 -2.78 29.89
N GLN A 128 18.22 -4.04 30.34
CA GLN A 128 19.32 -4.42 31.19
C GLN A 128 20.66 -4.38 30.45
N ILE A 129 21.68 -3.95 31.18
CA ILE A 129 23.07 -3.89 30.80
C ILE A 129 23.97 -4.30 31.99
N ASP A 130 25.25 -4.51 31.69
CA ASP A 130 26.29 -4.53 32.70
C ASP A 130 26.89 -3.11 32.79
N PRO A 131 26.67 -2.37 33.89
CA PRO A 131 27.10 -0.97 33.97
C PRO A 131 28.62 -0.79 33.98
N LEU A 132 29.39 -1.83 34.28
CA LEU A 132 30.85 -1.77 34.23
C LEU A 132 31.38 -1.82 32.79
N ASP A 133 30.56 -2.30 31.85
CA ASP A 133 30.92 -2.52 30.45
C ASP A 133 29.96 -1.82 29.47
N GLU A 134 29.25 -0.77 29.92
CA GLU A 134 28.27 -0.02 29.15
C GLU A 134 28.73 0.36 27.71
N PRO A 135 29.97 0.82 27.46
CA PRO A 135 30.41 1.22 26.12
C PRO A 135 30.53 0.05 25.12
N SER A 136 30.50 -1.19 25.60
CA SER A 136 30.62 -2.39 24.77
C SER A 136 29.29 -2.90 24.21
N PHE A 137 28.18 -2.29 24.64
CA PHE A 137 26.85 -2.71 24.23
C PHE A 137 26.43 -2.09 22.90
N THR A 138 25.77 -2.89 22.09
CA THR A 138 25.04 -2.43 20.89
C THR A 138 23.56 -2.70 21.10
N TYR A 139 22.71 -1.76 20.77
CA TYR A 139 21.27 -1.83 21.00
C TYR A 139 20.53 -1.95 19.68
N VAL A 140 19.71 -2.98 19.54
CA VAL A 140 18.91 -3.21 18.35
C VAL A 140 17.45 -2.98 18.68
N PHE A 141 16.85 -2.02 17.99
CA PHE A 141 15.45 -1.68 18.05
C PHE A 141 14.74 -2.27 16.84
N THR A 142 13.59 -2.87 17.08
CA THR A 142 12.69 -3.35 16.03
C THR A 142 11.29 -2.88 16.38
N VAL A 143 10.60 -2.24 15.45
CA VAL A 143 9.19 -1.89 15.61
C VAL A 143 8.35 -2.79 14.73
N GLU A 144 7.25 -3.26 15.30
CA GLU A 144 6.30 -4.16 14.70
C GLU A 144 4.91 -3.54 14.80
N VAL A 145 4.16 -3.61 13.70
CA VAL A 145 2.76 -3.22 13.65
C VAL A 145 1.96 -4.41 13.16
N ASN A 146 0.93 -4.82 13.91
CA ASN A 146 0.05 -5.95 13.57
C ASN A 146 0.79 -7.27 13.32
N GLY A 147 1.81 -7.63 14.12
CA GLY A 147 2.54 -8.89 13.91
C GLY A 147 3.64 -8.82 12.84
N SER A 148 3.80 -7.68 12.15
CA SER A 148 4.78 -7.52 11.07
C SER A 148 5.80 -6.45 11.40
N GLN A 149 7.08 -6.79 11.27
CA GLN A 149 8.15 -5.81 11.39
C GLN A 149 7.98 -4.69 10.35
N THR A 150 7.99 -3.45 10.80
CA THR A 150 7.87 -2.27 9.93
C THR A 150 9.18 -1.51 9.80
N ASP A 151 10.03 -1.52 10.83
CA ASP A 151 11.32 -0.81 10.82
C ASP A 151 12.31 -1.40 11.86
N SER A 152 13.60 -1.14 11.69
CA SER A 152 14.65 -1.53 12.63
C SER A 152 15.79 -0.52 12.64
N SER A 153 16.37 -0.28 13.81
CA SER A 153 17.50 0.62 13.97
C SER A 153 18.50 0.07 14.99
N THR A 154 19.76 0.45 14.84
CA THR A 154 20.85 0.05 15.72
C THR A 154 21.52 1.27 16.31
N VAL A 155 21.76 1.25 17.62
CA VAL A 155 22.44 2.31 18.38
C VAL A 155 23.64 1.71 19.12
N SER A 156 24.73 2.47 19.26
CA SER A 156 25.96 2.08 19.98
C SER A 156 26.20 3.07 21.13
#